data_AF-A0A4V3LV24-F1
#
_entry.id   AF-A0A4V3LV24-F1
#
_cell.length_a   1.000
_cell.length_b   1.000
_cell.length_c   1.000
_cell.angle_alpha   90.00
_cell.angle_beta   90.00
_cell.angle_gamma   90.00
#
_symmetry.space_group_name_H-M   'P 1'
#
loop_
_entity.id
_entity.type
_entity.pdbx_description
1 polymer ?
#
loop_
_entity_poly.entity_id
_entity_poly.type
_entity_poly.pdbx_seq_one_letter_code
_entity_poly.pdbx_strand_id
1 'polypeptide(L)'
;MLPTEIKVGHVFRYSYLWHWQHREGREEGDKDRPCLVLALVAMQEDGSPVVRVLPITHTPPSDPNDAIEIPAAVKLRLQLDGERSWIVLTESNRFAWPGPDIRPLETESGYYGPLPPALFAAVKRRFVAIATGQAHTSTSRTA
;
A
#
# COMPACT_ATOMS: atom_id res chain seq x y z
N MET A 1 1.25 -12.55 13.26
CA MET A 1 1.47 -11.27 13.97
C MET A 1 0.90 -10.11 13.17
N LEU A 2 0.39 -9.08 13.85
CA LEU A 2 0.10 -7.78 13.24
C LEU A 2 1.35 -6.90 13.30
N PRO A 3 1.60 -6.05 12.29
CA PRO A 3 2.68 -5.08 12.34
C PRO A 3 2.41 -4.02 13.42
N THR A 4 3.31 -3.95 14.42
CA THR A 4 3.19 -3.07 15.58
C THR A 4 3.82 -1.70 15.35
N GLU A 5 5.02 -1.67 14.75
CA GLU A 5 5.72 -0.44 14.38
C GLU A 5 5.40 -0.03 12.93
N ILE A 6 5.28 1.27 12.67
CA ILE A 6 5.18 1.78 11.29
C ILE A 6 6.55 1.67 10.62
N LYS A 7 6.61 0.94 9.51
CA LYS A 7 7.84 0.81 8.71
C LYS A 7 7.61 1.29 7.28
N VAL A 8 7.99 2.54 7.02
CA VAL A 8 7.95 3.12 5.66
C VAL A 8 8.81 2.29 4.70
N GLY A 9 8.30 2.05 3.49
CA GLY A 9 8.94 1.22 2.49
C GLY A 9 8.74 -0.30 2.69
N HIS A 10 7.99 -0.72 3.71
CA HIS A 10 7.69 -2.14 3.94
C HIS A 10 6.33 -2.54 3.38
N VAL A 11 6.24 -3.82 3.00
CA VAL A 11 5.01 -4.45 2.50
C VAL A 11 4.37 -5.25 3.63
N PHE A 12 3.07 -5.08 3.83
CA PHE A 12 2.26 -5.76 4.84
C PHE A 12 0.94 -6.24 4.23
N ARG A 13 0.18 -7.05 4.96
CA ARG A 13 -1.13 -7.56 4.51
C ARG A 13 -2.25 -6.65 5.02
N TYR A 14 -3.12 -6.24 4.12
CA TYR A 14 -4.14 -5.23 4.39
C TYR A 14 -5.42 -5.50 3.58
N SER A 15 -6.58 -5.35 4.20
CA SER A 15 -7.87 -5.39 3.49
C SER A 15 -8.06 -4.09 2.71
N TYR A 16 -7.64 -4.07 1.45
CA TYR A 16 -7.65 -2.84 0.67
C TYR A 16 -9.03 -2.55 0.09
N LEU A 17 -9.64 -1.45 0.50
CA LEU A 17 -10.85 -0.91 -0.12
C LEU A 17 -10.48 0.03 -1.28
N TRP A 18 -10.93 -0.31 -2.48
CA TRP A 18 -10.80 0.55 -3.66
C TRP A 18 -11.76 1.74 -3.61
N HIS A 19 -11.39 2.85 -4.24
CA HIS A 19 -12.17 4.08 -4.23
C HIS A 19 -13.58 3.90 -4.81
N TRP A 20 -13.73 3.10 -5.87
CA TRP A 20 -15.05 2.80 -6.44
C TRP A 20 -15.93 2.01 -5.46
N GLN A 21 -15.37 1.08 -4.68
CA GLN A 21 -16.09 0.35 -3.63
C GLN A 21 -16.51 1.31 -2.50
N HIS A 22 -15.63 2.23 -2.12
CA HIS A 22 -15.94 3.29 -1.15
C HIS A 22 -17.09 4.17 -1.64
N ARG A 23 -17.12 4.52 -2.93
CA ARG A 23 -18.22 5.28 -3.53
C ARG A 23 -19.54 4.52 -3.57
N GLU A 24 -19.51 3.20 -3.54
CA GLU A 24 -20.70 2.34 -3.36
C GLU A 24 -21.15 2.25 -1.89
N GLY A 25 -20.47 2.93 -0.96
CA GLY A 25 -20.78 2.89 0.47
C GLY A 25 -20.25 1.66 1.20
N ARG A 26 -19.33 0.89 0.58
CA ARG A 26 -18.71 -0.24 1.26
C ARG A 26 -17.69 0.23 2.29
N GLU A 27 -17.67 -0.47 3.42
CA GLU A 27 -16.75 -0.17 4.51
C GLU A 27 -15.53 -1.08 4.50
N GLU A 28 -15.61 -2.31 3.97
CA GLU A 28 -14.50 -3.28 3.95
C GLU A 28 -14.06 -3.64 2.52
N GLY A 29 -12.75 -3.84 2.35
CA GLY A 29 -12.20 -4.36 1.11
C GLY A 29 -12.57 -5.82 0.89
N ASP A 30 -12.94 -6.17 -0.36
CA ASP A 30 -13.33 -7.55 -0.70
C ASP A 30 -12.15 -8.56 -0.63
N LYS A 31 -10.90 -8.08 -0.52
CA LYS A 31 -9.69 -8.91 -0.55
C LYS A 31 -8.57 -8.36 0.32
N ASP A 32 -7.92 -9.26 1.04
CA ASP A 32 -6.62 -9.00 1.63
C ASP A 32 -5.55 -8.93 0.53
N ARG A 33 -4.73 -7.89 0.55
CA ARG A 33 -3.68 -7.65 -0.43
C ARG A 33 -2.38 -7.26 0.24
N PRO A 34 -1.23 -7.60 -0.36
CA PRO A 34 0.02 -6.95 -0.03
C PRO A 34 -0.11 -5.44 -0.33
N CYS A 35 0.24 -4.60 0.63
CA CYS A 35 0.24 -3.15 0.50
C CYS A 35 1.57 -2.58 0.97
N LEU A 36 2.06 -1.55 0.28
CA LEU A 36 3.27 -0.83 0.64
C LEU A 36 2.93 0.33 1.57
N VAL A 37 3.61 0.45 2.71
CA VAL A 37 3.61 1.69 3.52
C VAL A 37 4.43 2.75 2.79
N LEU A 38 3.76 3.72 2.17
CA LEU A 38 4.43 4.74 1.36
C LEU A 38 5.02 5.86 2.22
N ALA A 39 4.25 6.37 3.19
CA ALA A 39 4.66 7.50 4.02
C ALA A 39 3.83 7.61 5.30
N LEU A 40 4.43 8.20 6.34
CA LEU A 40 3.70 8.87 7.42
C LEU A 40 3.36 10.28 6.93
N VAL A 41 2.08 10.64 6.95
CA VAL A 41 1.56 11.83 6.25
C VAL A 41 0.96 12.87 7.18
N ALA A 42 0.61 12.51 8.40
CA ALA A 42 0.12 13.43 9.44
C ALA A 42 0.17 12.75 10.82
N MET A 43 -0.10 13.53 11.85
CA MET A 43 -0.49 13.08 13.18
C MET A 43 -1.91 13.57 13.43
N GLN A 44 -2.79 12.71 13.96
CA GLN A 44 -4.09 13.12 14.47
C GLN A 44 -3.95 13.91 15.78
N GLU A 45 -5.02 14.57 16.20
CA GLU A 45 -5.04 15.37 17.44
C GLU A 45 -4.77 14.53 18.70
N ASP A 46 -5.20 13.27 18.69
CA ASP A 46 -4.95 12.28 19.75
C ASP A 46 -3.53 11.71 19.73
N GLY A 47 -2.69 12.14 18.79
CA GLY A 47 -1.33 11.64 18.59
C GLY A 47 -1.22 10.38 17.72
N SER A 48 -2.33 9.87 17.15
CA SER A 48 -2.30 8.71 16.28
C SER A 48 -1.67 9.05 14.92
N PRO A 49 -0.63 8.32 14.47
CA PRO A 49 0.02 8.59 13.19
C PRO A 49 -0.86 8.16 12.01
N VAL A 50 -1.01 9.04 11.01
CA VAL A 50 -1.70 8.72 9.77
C VAL A 50 -0.70 8.25 8.73
N VAL A 51 -0.94 7.07 8.16
CA VAL A 51 -0.13 6.50 7.08
C VAL A 51 -0.83 6.60 5.74
N ARG A 52 -0.06 6.59 4.66
CA ARG A 52 -0.53 6.36 3.29
C ARG A 52 0.02 5.03 2.79
N VAL A 53 -0.84 4.21 2.19
CA VAL A 53 -0.46 2.89 1.67
C VAL A 53 -0.88 2.72 0.21
N LEU A 54 -0.08 1.96 -0.54
CA LEU A 54 -0.34 1.65 -1.96
C LEU A 54 -0.63 0.16 -2.13
N PRO A 55 -1.69 -0.23 -2.87
CA PRO A 55 -2.01 -1.63 -3.06
C PRO A 55 -1.07 -2.28 -4.08
N ILE A 56 -0.84 -3.58 -3.90
CA ILE A 56 -0.20 -4.45 -4.89
C ILE A 56 -1.28 -5.33 -5.53
N THR A 57 -1.27 -5.43 -6.86
CA THR A 57 -2.25 -6.21 -7.62
C THR A 57 -1.57 -7.00 -8.74
N HIS A 58 -2.17 -8.13 -9.12
CA HIS A 58 -1.79 -8.92 -10.31
C HIS A 58 -2.44 -8.41 -11.60
N THR A 59 -3.31 -7.41 -11.52
CA THR A 59 -3.88 -6.77 -12.70
C THR A 59 -2.82 -5.86 -13.33
N PRO A 60 -2.43 -6.07 -14.60
CA PRO A 60 -1.51 -5.16 -15.28
C PRO A 60 -2.16 -3.77 -15.41
N PRO A 61 -1.38 -2.67 -15.29
CA PRO A 61 -1.94 -1.34 -15.45
C PRO A 61 -2.31 -1.10 -16.93
N SER A 62 -3.34 -0.27 -17.16
CA SER A 62 -3.71 0.14 -18.52
C SER A 62 -2.68 1.10 -19.12
N ASP A 63 -2.13 2.02 -18.31
CA ASP A 63 -0.97 2.84 -18.67
C ASP A 63 0.27 2.36 -17.87
N PRO A 64 1.41 2.04 -18.53
CA PRO A 64 2.66 1.73 -17.84
C PRO A 64 3.14 2.79 -16.84
N ASN A 65 2.62 4.03 -16.91
CA ASN A 65 2.85 5.16 -16.01
C ASN A 65 1.99 5.16 -14.73
N ASP A 66 0.99 4.27 -14.62
CA ASP A 66 0.09 4.20 -13.46
C ASP A 66 0.52 3.23 -12.36
N ALA A 67 1.35 2.24 -12.69
CA ALA A 67 1.87 1.28 -11.71
C ALA A 67 3.32 0.85 -11.99
N ILE A 68 4.06 0.50 -10.94
CA ILE A 68 5.43 -0.05 -11.06
C ILE A 68 5.38 -1.56 -10.86
N GLU A 69 5.87 -2.32 -11.84
CA GLU A 69 6.03 -3.76 -11.70
C GLU A 69 7.09 -4.10 -10.65
N ILE A 70 6.80 -5.07 -9.79
CA ILE A 70 7.74 -5.57 -8.80
C ILE A 70 8.62 -6.64 -9.47
N PRO A 71 9.95 -6.47 -9.53
CA PRO A 71 10.83 -7.47 -10.12
C PRO A 71 10.70 -8.83 -9.42
N ALA A 72 10.78 -9.92 -10.18
CA ALA A 72 10.62 -11.29 -9.66
C ALA A 72 11.57 -11.60 -8.47
N ALA A 73 12.82 -11.13 -8.53
CA ALA A 73 13.78 -11.30 -7.44
C ALA A 73 13.34 -10.59 -6.13
N VAL A 74 12.65 -9.45 -6.25
CA VAL A 74 12.10 -8.72 -5.10
C VAL A 74 10.89 -9.47 -4.53
N LYS A 75 10.01 -9.99 -5.39
CA LYS A 75 8.88 -10.83 -4.98
C LYS A 75 9.34 -12.05 -4.20
N LEU A 76 10.37 -12.75 -4.70
CA LEU A 76 10.98 -13.88 -4.02
C LEU A 76 11.52 -13.50 -2.64
N ARG A 77 12.24 -12.38 -2.53
CA ARG A 77 12.78 -11.90 -1.25
C ARG A 77 11.68 -11.55 -0.24
N LEU A 78 10.55 -11.02 -0.72
CA LEU A 78 9.38 -10.68 0.09
C LEU A 78 8.44 -11.87 0.31
N GLN A 79 8.77 -13.06 -0.22
CA GLN A 79 7.94 -14.25 -0.16
C GLN A 79 6.52 -14.04 -0.72
N LEU A 80 6.39 -13.17 -1.73
CA LEU A 80 5.17 -13.05 -2.52
C LEU A 80 5.09 -14.22 -3.52
N ASP A 81 3.91 -14.45 -4.10
CA ASP A 81 3.72 -15.45 -5.17
C ASP A 81 4.64 -15.21 -6.39
N GLY A 82 4.69 -16.17 -7.31
CA GLY A 82 5.52 -16.09 -8.52
C GLY A 82 4.90 -15.31 -9.68
N GLU A 83 3.63 -14.87 -9.56
CA GLU A 83 2.94 -14.17 -10.64
C GLU A 83 3.41 -12.72 -10.76
N ARG A 84 3.18 -12.06 -11.90
CA ARG A 84 3.53 -10.64 -12.03
C ARG A 84 2.59 -9.79 -11.17
N SER A 85 3.13 -8.78 -10.49
CA SER A 85 2.32 -7.85 -9.72
C SER A 85 2.91 -6.45 -9.73
N TRP A 86 2.03 -5.45 -9.59
CA TRP A 86 2.37 -4.03 -9.69
C TRP A 86 1.95 -3.29 -8.43
N ILE A 87 2.78 -2.32 -8.01
CA ILE A 87 2.43 -1.30 -7.02
C ILE A 87 1.65 -0.22 -7.76
N VAL A 88 0.36 -0.09 -7.47
CA VAL A 88 -0.50 0.93 -8.07
C VAL A 88 -0.14 2.30 -7.50
N LEU A 89 -0.04 3.32 -8.36
CA LEU A 89 0.35 4.69 -7.98
C LEU A 89 -0.79 5.69 -8.14
N THR A 90 -1.82 5.34 -8.91
CA THR A 90 -3.01 6.18 -9.16
C THR A 90 -4.01 6.16 -8.02
N GLU A 91 -3.90 5.21 -7.09
CA GLU A 91 -4.80 5.08 -5.96
C GLU A 91 -4.06 4.74 -4.67
N SER A 92 -4.51 5.29 -3.53
CA SER A 92 -3.98 4.97 -2.21
C SER A 92 -5.05 5.03 -1.12
N ASN A 93 -4.82 4.29 -0.04
CA ASN A 93 -5.58 4.44 1.20
C ASN A 93 -4.79 5.25 2.21
N ARG A 94 -5.49 6.03 3.03
CA ARG A 94 -4.95 6.77 4.18
C ARG A 94 -5.75 6.45 5.43
N PHE A 95 -5.07 6.16 6.53
CA PHE A 95 -5.73 5.78 7.77
C PHE A 95 -4.83 5.99 8.99
N ALA A 96 -5.45 6.09 10.17
CA ALA A 96 -4.73 6.15 11.45
C ALA A 96 -4.19 4.76 11.81
N TRP A 97 -2.91 4.68 12.16
CA TRP A 97 -2.24 3.42 12.46
C TRP A 97 -2.23 3.11 13.96
N PRO A 98 -2.49 1.86 14.38
CA PRO A 98 -2.91 0.72 13.55
C PRO A 98 -4.41 0.81 13.18
N GLY A 99 -4.75 0.41 11.95
CA GLY A 99 -6.14 0.39 11.48
C GLY A 99 -6.77 -1.00 11.55
N PRO A 100 -8.12 -1.12 11.57
CA PRO A 100 -8.84 -2.39 11.69
C PRO A 100 -8.65 -3.32 10.48
N ASP A 101 -8.33 -2.74 9.32
CA ASP A 101 -8.09 -3.44 8.06
C ASP A 101 -6.70 -4.10 7.97
N ILE A 102 -5.82 -3.89 8.95
CA ILE A 102 -4.50 -4.55 8.98
C ILE A 102 -4.72 -6.05 9.26
N ARG A 103 -4.11 -6.91 8.45
CA ARG A 103 -4.26 -8.35 8.55
C ARG A 103 -2.99 -9.01 9.05
N PRO A 104 -3.10 -10.07 9.87
CA PRO A 104 -1.92 -10.75 10.38
C PRO A 104 -1.16 -11.48 9.28
N LEU A 105 0.16 -11.60 9.46
CA LEU A 105 1.05 -12.47 8.68
C LEU A 105 1.78 -13.45 9.58
N GLU A 106 2.16 -14.60 9.03
CA GLU A 106 3.00 -15.61 9.70
C GLU A 106 4.48 -15.22 9.67
N THR A 107 4.78 -13.96 10.01
CA THR A 107 6.14 -13.46 10.22
C THR A 107 6.22 -12.84 11.60
N GLU A 108 7.41 -12.80 12.19
CA GLU A 108 7.61 -12.21 13.53
C GLU A 108 7.21 -10.73 13.58
N SER A 109 7.40 -10.01 12.47
CA SER A 109 7.15 -8.57 12.39
C SER A 109 5.75 -8.18 11.89
N GLY A 110 4.96 -9.12 11.35
CA GLY A 110 3.71 -8.80 10.66
C GLY A 110 3.89 -8.12 9.29
N TYR A 111 5.12 -8.03 8.79
CA TYR A 111 5.46 -7.55 7.45
C TYR A 111 5.98 -8.70 6.57
N TYR A 112 5.81 -8.57 5.25
CA TYR A 112 6.55 -9.35 4.26
C TYR A 112 8.02 -8.89 4.18
N GLY A 113 8.26 -7.60 4.40
CA GLY A 113 9.61 -7.01 4.44
C GLY A 113 9.75 -5.71 3.62
N PRO A 114 10.96 -5.13 3.58
CA PRO A 114 11.23 -3.88 2.88
C PRO A 114 11.43 -4.05 1.38
N LEU A 115 10.90 -3.09 0.61
CA LEU A 115 11.32 -2.91 -0.78
C LEU A 115 12.82 -2.52 -0.85
N PRO A 116 13.55 -2.93 -1.90
CA PRO A 116 14.89 -2.41 -2.15
C PRO A 116 14.89 -0.87 -2.23
N PRO A 117 15.92 -0.18 -1.72
CA PRO A 117 15.96 1.29 -1.70
C PRO A 117 15.73 1.94 -3.06
N ALA A 118 16.33 1.39 -4.13
CA ALA A 118 16.17 1.91 -5.49
C ALA A 118 14.72 1.78 -6.00
N LEU A 119 14.06 0.66 -5.73
CA LEU A 119 12.66 0.46 -6.10
C LEU A 119 11.75 1.42 -5.31
N PHE A 120 11.98 1.55 -4.00
CA PHE A 120 11.20 2.47 -3.18
C PHE A 120 11.39 3.94 -3.59
N ALA A 121 12.61 4.34 -3.96
CA ALA A 121 12.88 5.65 -4.51
C ALA A 121 12.14 5.89 -5.83
N ALA A 122 12.08 4.90 -6.72
CA ALA A 122 11.32 4.97 -7.96
C ALA A 122 9.81 5.12 -7.71
N VAL A 123 9.27 4.38 -6.74
CA VAL A 123 7.87 4.50 -6.30
C VAL A 123 7.57 5.92 -5.82
N LYS A 124 8.36 6.45 -4.88
CA LYS A 124 8.16 7.82 -4.35
C LYS A 124 8.20 8.87 -5.47
N ARG A 125 9.22 8.82 -6.32
CA ARG A 125 9.40 9.78 -7.43
C ARG A 125 8.19 9.79 -8.36
N ARG A 126 7.73 8.61 -8.77
CA ARG A 126 6.63 8.50 -9.73
C ARG A 126 5.26 8.78 -9.11
N PHE A 127 5.07 8.37 -7.85
CA PHE A 127 3.88 8.75 -7.09
C PHE A 127 3.74 10.28 -6.99
N VAL A 128 4.81 10.99 -6.65
CA VAL A 128 4.80 12.46 -6.58
C VAL A 128 4.43 13.06 -7.94
N ALA A 129 5.00 12.58 -9.05
CA ALA A 129 4.67 13.08 -10.38
C ALA A 129 3.18 12.93 -10.72
N ILE A 130 2.58 11.76 -10.43
CA ILE A 130 1.13 11.52 -10.64
C ILE A 130 0.29 12.42 -9.73
N ALA A 131 0.66 12.52 -8.45
CA ALA A 131 -0.08 13.33 -7.47
C ALA A 131 -0.04 14.83 -7.81
N THR A 132 1.09 15.35 -8.28
CA THR A 132 1.20 16.75 -8.73
C THR A 132 0.40 17.03 -10.00
N GLY A 133 0.19 16.02 -10.85
CA GLY A 133 -0.68 16.10 -12.03
C GLY A 133 -2.17 15.92 -11.74
N GLN A 134 -2.57 15.85 -10.46
CA GLN A 134 -3.96 15.62 -10.01
C GLN A 134 -4.60 14.32 -10.53
N ALA A 135 -3.79 13.35 -10.97
CA ALA A 135 -4.24 12.05 -11.48
C ALA A 135 -4.23 10.95 -10.40
N HIS A 136 -4.19 11.34 -9.12
CA HIS A 136 -4.16 10.42 -7.97
C HIS A 136 -5.43 10.52 -7.13
N THR A 137 -6.02 9.37 -6.81
CA THR A 137 -7.18 9.25 -5.93
C THR A 137 -6.76 8.70 -4.56
N SER A 138 -7.21 9.36 -3.49
CA SER A 138 -6.90 8.96 -2.12
C SER A 138 -8.19 8.64 -1.36
N THR A 139 -8.30 7.44 -0.82
CA THR A 139 -9.43 7.02 0.03
C THR A 139 -9.04 7.11 1.50
N SER A 140 -9.74 7.93 2.28
CA SER A 140 -9.60 7.95 3.73
C SER A 140 -10.34 6.74 4.32
N ARG A 141 -9.74 6.07 5.30
CA ARG A 141 -10.34 4.94 6.01
C ARG A 141 -10.50 5.32 7.48
N THR A 142 -11.66 5.05 8.02
CA THR A 142 -11.96 5.23 9.44
C THR A 142 -11.35 4.06 10.22
N ALA A 143 -10.85 4.35 11.41
CA ALA A 143 -10.42 3.34 12.36
C ALA A 143 -11.63 2.75 13.10
#